data_AF-A0A7T4DL95-F1
#
_entry.id   AF-A0A7T4DL95-F1
#
_cell.length_a   1.000
_cell.length_b   1.000
_cell.length_c   1.000
_cell.angle_alpha   90.00
_cell.angle_beta   90.00
_cell.angle_gamma   90.00
#
_symmetry.space_group_name_H-M   'P 1'
#
loop_
_entity.id
_entity.type
_entity.pdbx_description
1 polymer ?
#
loop_
_entity_poly.entity_id
_entity_poly.type
_entity_poly.pdbx_seq_one_letter_code
_entity_poly.pdbx_strand_id
1 'polypeptide(L)'
;MVLVDTPALYYRAYYSVPDSIVNDEGQPVNAVRGVIDAIAQMIRRFSSARVIATMDADWRPEFRTRIMPEYKAARIKDAEAGTEIPPELDAQLPIMRRVLAAAGIPIAEVEGTEADDVIATLAAESTTPVVIVSPDRDLLALLDAERDISVLRPRKGGEWEAIGAADLPALYGVATGLRYRELAALRGDPSDGLPGAPGIGEKTAATLLTSFGSLSGIISAAKAGVKDGGLSPKRATTIVDSEETLLKTVDVMTCLTDVAHGLDLTALPHPVDADAVTAAAAGQNITRSVDNLLAALSEAARDGAAPAADTAAVPAPGPASSAATAPPWPQARLIGFDLETTGVEPATARIVTAALVEDPDRVEMWLADPGIEIPESARAVHGITTEYAQANGSPAVEVVTALCSAFAGFRDEGAVVVGHNIVYDLSVLDAEVRRHRPDLTLSELLPAIVDTFVIDRHVDRYRKGKRTLTATAEAWHVALLDAHDAAADARAALDISRAIADSSVEIAGLTGPQIMAAQRDWKRAQAADLQSFLRRKGNAEAVVDGSWPIAVEDRIDSRPPQQTGR
;
A
#
# COMPACT_ATOMS: atom_id res chain seq x y z
N MET A 1 6.49 19.36 -2.50
CA MET A 1 5.10 19.70 -2.15
C MET A 1 4.21 18.53 -2.55
N VAL A 2 3.25 18.15 -1.71
CA VAL A 2 2.31 17.06 -1.99
C VAL A 2 0.94 17.66 -2.31
N LEU A 3 0.39 17.33 -3.47
CA LEU A 3 -0.95 17.72 -3.91
C LEU A 3 -1.83 16.49 -3.90
N VAL A 4 -2.96 16.56 -3.17
CA VAL A 4 -3.83 15.40 -2.95
C VAL A 4 -5.13 15.60 -3.71
N ASP A 5 -5.38 14.73 -4.69
CA ASP A 5 -6.67 14.61 -5.36
C ASP A 5 -7.68 13.96 -4.40
N THR A 6 -8.28 14.82 -3.57
CA THR A 6 -9.12 14.38 -2.45
C THR A 6 -10.37 13.64 -2.93
N PRO A 7 -11.09 14.08 -3.98
CA PRO A 7 -12.19 13.33 -4.58
C PRO A 7 -11.85 11.91 -4.97
N ALA A 8 -10.78 11.72 -5.74
CA ALA A 8 -10.40 10.37 -6.14
C ALA A 8 -10.04 9.49 -4.94
N LEU A 9 -9.39 10.05 -3.91
CA LEU A 9 -9.03 9.30 -2.71
C LEU A 9 -10.22 8.97 -1.81
N TYR A 10 -11.14 9.92 -1.56
CA TYR A 10 -12.30 9.61 -0.70
C TYR A 10 -13.25 8.63 -1.37
N TYR A 11 -13.45 8.69 -2.71
CA TYR A 11 -14.29 7.71 -3.40
C TYR A 11 -13.64 6.33 -3.37
N ARG A 12 -12.32 6.26 -3.58
CA ARG A 12 -11.57 5.01 -3.43
C ARG A 12 -11.76 4.45 -2.03
N ALA A 13 -11.49 5.24 -1.00
CA ALA A 13 -11.62 4.82 0.40
C ALA A 13 -13.06 4.39 0.74
N TYR A 14 -14.06 5.13 0.28
CA TYR A 14 -15.48 4.79 0.46
C TYR A 14 -15.83 3.40 -0.06
N TYR A 15 -15.31 3.00 -1.22
CA TYR A 15 -15.59 1.68 -1.81
C TYR A 15 -14.62 0.58 -1.39
N SER A 16 -13.41 0.91 -0.92
CA SER A 16 -12.38 -0.08 -0.60
C SER A 16 -12.22 -0.35 0.89
N VAL A 17 -12.67 0.55 1.76
CA VAL A 17 -12.57 0.41 3.22
C VAL A 17 -13.94 0.01 3.78
N PRO A 18 -14.04 -0.97 4.69
CA PRO A 18 -15.33 -1.44 5.22
C PRO A 18 -16.18 -0.30 5.80
N ASP A 19 -17.44 -0.23 5.37
CA ASP A 19 -18.46 0.72 5.85
C ASP A 19 -18.96 0.42 7.27
N SER A 20 -18.61 -0.76 7.81
CA SER A 20 -18.81 -1.14 9.21
C SER A 20 -18.01 -0.28 10.20
N ILE A 21 -17.03 0.49 9.71
CA ILE A 21 -16.33 1.50 10.50
C ILE A 21 -17.23 2.73 10.61
N VAL A 22 -17.92 2.84 11.74
CA VAL A 22 -18.91 3.88 12.02
C VAL A 22 -18.51 4.77 13.18
N ASN A 23 -19.06 5.99 13.23
CA ASN A 23 -18.96 6.91 14.35
C ASN A 23 -19.91 6.54 15.51
N ASP A 24 -19.92 7.33 16.60
CA ASP A 24 -20.76 7.08 17.78
C ASP A 24 -22.27 7.15 17.46
N GLU A 25 -22.65 7.81 16.36
CA GLU A 25 -24.02 7.92 15.86
C GLU A 25 -24.38 6.78 14.87
N GLY A 26 -23.44 5.88 14.59
CA GLY A 26 -23.63 4.75 13.67
C GLY A 26 -23.47 5.10 12.19
N GLN A 27 -22.95 6.29 11.86
CA GLN A 27 -22.71 6.72 10.48
C GLN A 27 -21.32 6.23 10.00
N PRO A 28 -21.19 5.70 8.78
CA PRO A 28 -19.89 5.31 8.21
C PRO A 28 -18.89 6.48 8.19
N VAL A 29 -17.62 6.18 8.49
CA VAL A 29 -16.49 7.15 8.48
C VAL A 29 -15.27 6.62 7.72
N ASN A 30 -15.48 5.58 6.91
CA ASN A 30 -14.45 4.85 6.18
C ASN A 30 -13.69 5.72 5.16
N ALA A 31 -14.36 6.66 4.49
CA ALA A 31 -13.73 7.56 3.53
C ALA A 31 -12.84 8.60 4.21
N VAL A 32 -13.32 9.23 5.29
CA VAL A 32 -12.53 10.19 6.11
C VAL A 32 -11.25 9.55 6.60
N ARG A 33 -11.38 8.34 7.16
CA ARG A 33 -10.26 7.57 7.69
C ARG A 33 -9.21 7.29 6.60
N GLY A 34 -9.65 6.80 5.44
CA GLY A 34 -8.77 6.48 4.33
C GLY A 34 -7.99 7.69 3.80
N VAL A 35 -8.63 8.85 3.69
CA VAL A 35 -7.95 10.09 3.25
C VAL A 35 -6.93 10.57 4.27
N ILE A 36 -7.30 10.62 5.56
CA ILE A 36 -6.38 11.06 6.63
C ILE A 36 -5.16 10.14 6.70
N ASP A 37 -5.36 8.82 6.64
CA ASP A 37 -4.27 7.85 6.71
C ASP A 37 -3.37 7.95 5.46
N ALA A 38 -3.95 8.15 4.27
CA ALA A 38 -3.17 8.37 3.04
C ALA A 38 -2.31 9.64 3.14
N ILE A 39 -2.88 10.75 3.62
CA ILE A 39 -2.13 12.00 3.83
C ILE A 39 -0.98 11.80 4.82
N ALA A 40 -1.22 11.14 5.96
CA ALA A 40 -0.19 10.85 6.95
C ALA A 40 0.95 10.01 6.36
N GLN A 41 0.62 9.03 5.51
CA GLN A 41 1.60 8.23 4.78
C GLN A 41 2.43 9.09 3.81
N MET A 42 1.80 10.00 3.06
CA MET A 42 2.51 10.89 2.14
C MET A 42 3.43 11.86 2.87
N ILE A 43 3.01 12.39 4.02
CA ILE A 43 3.84 13.28 4.84
C ILE A 43 5.12 12.55 5.27
N ARG A 44 5.01 11.30 5.75
CA ARG A 44 6.17 10.48 6.14
C ARG A 44 7.05 10.10 4.96
N ARG A 45 6.44 9.58 3.89
CA ARG A 45 7.16 9.11 2.70
C ARG A 45 8.05 10.20 2.10
N PHE A 46 7.60 11.45 2.13
CA PHE A 46 8.32 12.59 1.57
C PHE A 46 8.96 13.50 2.62
N SER A 47 8.90 13.12 3.91
CA SER A 47 9.31 13.97 5.04
C SER A 47 8.86 15.42 4.88
N SER A 48 7.63 15.64 4.42
CA SER A 48 7.15 16.96 3.98
C SER A 48 5.74 17.23 4.50
N ALA A 49 5.63 18.21 5.39
CA ALA A 49 4.36 18.76 5.84
C ALA A 49 3.71 19.74 4.83
N ARG A 50 4.40 20.06 3.71
CA ARG A 50 3.85 20.92 2.63
C ARG A 50 2.85 20.14 1.78
N VAL A 51 1.65 19.94 2.33
CA VAL A 51 0.53 19.20 1.72
C VAL A 51 -0.61 20.16 1.41
N ILE A 52 -1.26 19.98 0.26
CA ILE A 52 -2.49 20.69 -0.12
C ILE A 52 -3.52 19.63 -0.55
N ALA A 53 -4.71 19.68 0.04
CA ALA A 53 -5.86 18.90 -0.43
C ALA A 53 -6.60 19.70 -1.50
N THR A 54 -6.88 19.10 -2.66
CA THR A 54 -7.69 19.73 -3.72
C THR A 54 -9.07 19.08 -3.77
N MET A 55 -10.10 19.85 -4.12
CA MET A 55 -11.50 19.41 -4.21
C MET A 55 -12.13 19.85 -5.53
N ASP A 56 -13.10 19.09 -6.01
CA ASP A 56 -14.00 19.52 -7.09
C ASP A 56 -14.98 20.56 -6.54
N ALA A 57 -14.94 21.78 -7.06
CA ALA A 57 -16.05 22.73 -6.87
C ALA A 57 -17.16 22.47 -7.90
N ASP A 58 -16.76 22.04 -9.09
CA ASP A 58 -17.64 21.56 -10.14
C ASP A 58 -16.99 20.34 -10.82
N TRP A 59 -17.48 19.15 -10.48
CA TRP A 59 -16.99 17.86 -11.02
C TRP A 59 -17.22 17.70 -12.54
N ARG A 60 -18.04 18.59 -13.14
CA ARG A 60 -18.40 18.59 -14.56
C ARG A 60 -18.59 20.03 -15.09
N PRO A 61 -17.49 20.79 -15.22
CA PRO A 61 -17.54 22.22 -15.42
C PRO A 61 -18.09 22.62 -16.80
N GLU A 62 -18.73 23.79 -16.84
CA GLU A 62 -19.37 24.32 -18.05
C GLU A 62 -18.38 24.45 -19.22
N PHE A 63 -17.12 24.82 -18.95
CA PHE A 63 -16.13 25.02 -20.01
C PHE A 63 -15.78 23.72 -20.74
N ARG A 64 -15.77 22.57 -20.06
CA ARG A 64 -15.59 21.25 -20.71
C ARG A 64 -16.85 20.82 -21.45
N THR A 65 -18.02 20.95 -20.82
CA THR A 65 -19.29 20.50 -21.42
C THR A 65 -19.74 21.36 -22.60
N ARG A 66 -19.31 22.63 -22.69
CA ARG A 66 -19.49 23.48 -23.87
C ARG A 66 -18.69 22.98 -25.07
N ILE A 67 -17.53 22.38 -24.84
CA ILE A 67 -16.69 21.76 -25.88
C ILE A 67 -17.29 20.41 -26.29
N MET A 68 -17.64 19.58 -25.29
CA MET A 68 -18.12 18.22 -25.48
C MET A 68 -19.27 17.90 -24.49
N PRO A 69 -20.54 18.05 -24.91
CA PRO A 69 -21.70 17.84 -24.04
C PRO A 69 -21.82 16.42 -23.45
N GLU A 70 -21.18 15.43 -24.05
CA GLU A 70 -21.14 14.04 -23.60
C GLU A 70 -20.09 13.77 -22.50
N TYR A 71 -19.14 14.71 -22.28
CA TYR A 71 -18.12 14.59 -21.25
C TYR A 71 -18.74 14.30 -19.88
N LYS A 72 -18.34 13.20 -19.24
CA LYS A 72 -18.86 12.68 -17.96
C LYS A 72 -20.39 12.56 -17.88
N ALA A 73 -21.12 12.61 -18.99
CA ALA A 73 -22.59 12.60 -19.00
C ALA A 73 -23.16 11.28 -18.45
N ALA A 74 -22.45 10.15 -18.65
CA ALA A 74 -22.84 8.85 -18.10
C ALA A 74 -22.77 8.78 -16.55
N ARG A 75 -22.08 9.74 -15.90
CA ARG A 75 -22.01 9.83 -14.44
C ARG A 75 -23.19 10.60 -13.83
N ILE A 76 -24.02 11.25 -14.67
CA ILE A 76 -25.24 11.94 -14.25
C ILE A 76 -26.30 10.88 -13.94
N LYS A 77 -26.64 10.71 -12.66
CA LYS A 77 -27.70 9.81 -12.22
C LYS A 77 -29.05 10.52 -12.08
N ASP A 78 -29.04 11.82 -11.74
CA ASP A 78 -30.22 12.68 -11.68
C ASP A 78 -29.91 14.05 -12.33
N ALA A 79 -30.78 14.50 -13.24
CA ALA A 79 -30.59 15.72 -14.01
C ALA A 79 -30.87 16.99 -13.19
N GLU A 80 -31.59 16.89 -12.06
CA GLU A 80 -31.84 18.02 -11.15
C GLU A 80 -30.79 18.12 -10.01
N ALA A 81 -30.08 17.03 -9.68
CA ALA A 81 -29.13 16.98 -8.56
C ALA A 81 -27.63 16.93 -8.94
N GLY A 82 -27.27 16.68 -10.21
CA GLY A 82 -25.87 16.41 -10.58
C GLY A 82 -25.42 15.01 -10.14
N THR A 83 -24.13 14.67 -10.26
CA THR A 83 -23.63 13.38 -9.75
C THR A 83 -23.82 13.35 -8.24
N GLU A 84 -24.85 12.62 -7.80
CA GLU A 84 -25.17 12.46 -6.39
C GLU A 84 -24.01 11.74 -5.68
N ILE A 85 -23.29 12.49 -4.85
CA ILE A 85 -22.40 11.92 -3.84
C ILE A 85 -23.29 11.05 -2.95
N PRO A 86 -22.98 9.75 -2.72
CA PRO A 86 -23.75 8.90 -1.83
C PRO A 86 -24.00 9.62 -0.48
N PRO A 87 -25.23 9.64 0.06
CA PRO A 87 -25.54 10.39 1.28
C PRO A 87 -24.61 10.05 2.46
N GLU A 88 -24.20 8.79 2.57
CA GLU A 88 -23.25 8.30 3.58
C GLU A 88 -21.83 8.83 3.38
N LEU A 89 -21.45 9.13 2.14
CA LEU A 89 -20.18 9.79 1.81
C LEU A 89 -20.29 11.31 1.97
N ASP A 90 -21.42 11.91 1.60
CA ASP A 90 -21.65 13.35 1.77
C ASP A 90 -21.56 13.76 3.25
N ALA A 91 -22.15 12.94 4.15
CA ALA A 91 -22.05 13.13 5.59
C ALA A 91 -20.60 13.11 6.14
N GLN A 92 -19.68 12.47 5.42
CA GLN A 92 -18.27 12.35 5.79
C GLN A 92 -17.44 13.59 5.41
N LEU A 93 -17.82 14.32 4.36
CA LEU A 93 -17.03 15.45 3.84
C LEU A 93 -16.86 16.59 4.86
N PRO A 94 -17.90 17.01 5.62
CA PRO A 94 -17.74 18.02 6.67
C PRO A 94 -16.77 17.61 7.77
N ILE A 95 -16.70 16.31 8.13
CA ILE A 95 -15.77 15.80 9.14
C ILE A 95 -14.33 15.95 8.62
N MET A 96 -14.08 15.46 7.40
CA MET A 96 -12.79 15.56 6.75
C MET A 96 -12.32 17.01 6.63
N ARG A 97 -13.19 17.93 6.19
CA ARG A 97 -12.86 19.36 6.06
C ARG A 97 -12.42 19.97 7.40
N ARG A 98 -13.11 19.66 8.50
CA ARG A 98 -12.72 20.15 9.85
C ARG A 98 -11.36 19.63 10.27
N VAL A 99 -11.09 18.34 10.08
CA VAL A 99 -9.80 17.73 10.44
C VAL A 99 -8.66 18.33 9.65
N LEU A 100 -8.77 18.40 8.31
CA LEU A 100 -7.71 18.93 7.45
C LEU A 100 -7.41 20.40 7.76
N ALA A 101 -8.45 21.22 7.92
CA ALA A 101 -8.28 22.64 8.25
C ALA A 101 -7.57 22.82 9.60
N ALA A 102 -7.98 22.08 10.64
CA ALA A 102 -7.35 22.13 11.95
C ALA A 102 -5.90 21.58 11.92
N ALA A 103 -5.62 20.62 11.05
CA ALA A 103 -4.28 20.06 10.84
C ALA A 103 -3.35 20.98 10.04
N GLY A 104 -3.78 22.21 9.70
CA GLY A 104 -2.97 23.14 8.91
C GLY A 104 -2.84 22.73 7.43
N ILE A 105 -3.69 21.82 6.95
CA ILE A 105 -3.69 21.37 5.55
C ILE A 105 -4.72 22.20 4.78
N PRO A 106 -4.30 23.12 3.90
CA PRO A 106 -5.23 23.91 3.11
C PRO A 106 -6.03 23.02 2.17
N ILE A 107 -7.31 23.37 2.00
CA ILE A 107 -8.22 22.78 1.03
C ILE A 107 -8.41 23.80 -0.09
N ALA A 108 -7.90 23.48 -1.28
CA ALA A 108 -8.05 24.29 -2.47
C ALA A 108 -9.26 23.82 -3.29
N GLU A 109 -10.22 24.71 -3.48
CA GLU A 109 -11.48 24.46 -4.18
C GLU A 109 -11.85 25.74 -4.92
N VAL A 110 -11.90 25.70 -6.25
CA VAL A 110 -12.10 26.90 -7.09
C VAL A 110 -13.38 26.74 -7.89
N GLU A 111 -14.29 27.71 -7.74
CA GLU A 111 -15.60 27.69 -8.39
C GLU A 111 -15.50 27.46 -9.90
N GLY A 112 -16.32 26.53 -10.41
CA GLY A 112 -16.39 26.20 -11.84
C GLY A 112 -15.23 25.36 -12.37
N THR A 113 -14.42 24.75 -11.50
CA THR A 113 -13.30 23.89 -11.90
C THR A 113 -13.30 22.54 -11.16
N GLU A 114 -12.60 21.57 -11.76
CA GLU A 114 -12.30 20.29 -11.13
C GLU A 114 -11.05 20.38 -10.26
N ALA A 115 -10.84 19.39 -9.38
CA ALA A 115 -9.63 19.25 -8.61
C ALA A 115 -8.38 19.20 -9.51
N ASP A 116 -8.49 18.58 -10.69
CA ASP A 116 -7.41 18.46 -11.68
C ASP A 116 -6.88 19.82 -12.17
N ASP A 117 -7.77 20.79 -12.35
CA ASP A 117 -7.43 22.15 -12.77
C ASP A 117 -6.66 22.91 -11.67
N VAL A 118 -7.07 22.70 -10.42
CA VAL A 118 -6.40 23.25 -9.24
C VAL A 118 -5.03 22.59 -9.06
N ILE A 119 -4.92 21.28 -9.20
CA ILE A 119 -3.67 20.53 -9.14
C ILE A 119 -2.70 21.03 -10.22
N ALA A 120 -3.17 21.12 -11.47
CA ALA A 120 -2.35 21.57 -12.60
C ALA A 120 -1.84 23.00 -12.41
N THR A 121 -2.67 23.89 -11.87
CA THR A 121 -2.28 25.26 -11.52
C THR A 121 -1.22 25.28 -10.41
N LEU A 122 -1.46 24.59 -9.30
CA LEU A 122 -0.51 24.51 -8.17
C LEU A 122 0.83 23.87 -8.60
N ALA A 123 0.80 22.87 -9.48
CA ALA A 123 2.00 22.25 -10.02
C ALA A 123 2.78 23.20 -10.95
N ALA A 124 2.06 23.99 -11.75
CA ALA A 124 2.67 24.99 -12.64
C ALA A 124 3.30 26.17 -11.87
N GLU A 125 2.75 26.53 -10.71
CA GLU A 125 3.27 27.61 -9.86
C GLU A 125 4.38 27.16 -8.89
N SER A 126 4.45 25.86 -8.60
CA SER A 126 5.43 25.33 -7.64
C SER A 126 6.87 25.61 -8.07
N THR A 127 7.68 26.07 -7.10
CA THR A 127 9.13 26.22 -7.24
C THR A 127 9.92 25.06 -6.61
N THR A 128 9.21 24.02 -6.16
CA THR A 128 9.77 22.82 -5.53
C THR A 128 9.22 21.57 -6.21
N PRO A 129 9.88 20.40 -6.11
CA PRO A 129 9.33 19.15 -6.64
C PRO A 129 7.90 18.90 -6.18
N VAL A 130 7.07 18.37 -7.08
CA VAL A 130 5.64 18.15 -6.84
C VAL A 130 5.33 16.67 -6.92
N VAL A 131 4.62 16.19 -5.90
CA VAL A 131 4.03 14.85 -5.90
C VAL A 131 2.52 15.01 -5.94
N ILE A 132 1.90 14.52 -7.00
CA ILE A 132 0.45 14.46 -7.17
C ILE A 132 -0.03 13.10 -6.70
N VAL A 133 -0.95 13.05 -5.74
CA VAL A 133 -1.46 11.80 -5.16
C VAL A 133 -2.85 11.56 -5.72
N SER A 134 -2.94 10.69 -6.73
CA SER A 134 -4.19 10.37 -7.42
C SER A 134 -4.11 9.02 -8.15
N PRO A 135 -5.19 8.21 -8.20
CA PRO A 135 -5.29 7.08 -9.11
C PRO A 135 -5.53 7.48 -10.58
N ASP A 136 -5.97 8.73 -10.80
CA ASP A 136 -6.37 9.21 -12.12
C ASP A 136 -5.17 9.22 -13.08
N ARG A 137 -5.40 8.64 -14.25
CA ARG A 137 -4.40 8.54 -15.30
C ARG A 137 -4.28 9.83 -16.08
N ASP A 138 -5.27 10.71 -16.04
CA ASP A 138 -5.26 11.95 -16.81
C ASP A 138 -4.24 12.95 -16.24
N LEU A 139 -3.98 12.89 -14.94
CA LEU A 139 -2.92 13.67 -14.27
C LEU A 139 -1.50 13.27 -14.68
N LEU A 140 -1.31 12.11 -15.35
CA LEU A 140 -0.01 11.78 -15.98
C LEU A 140 0.35 12.75 -17.11
N ALA A 141 -0.63 13.49 -17.65
CA ALA A 141 -0.38 14.56 -18.61
C ALA A 141 0.40 15.75 -18.00
N LEU A 142 0.44 15.86 -16.67
CA LEU A 142 1.16 16.91 -15.95
C LEU A 142 2.63 16.57 -15.68
N LEU A 143 3.07 15.34 -15.99
CA LEU A 143 4.46 14.93 -15.77
C LEU A 143 5.42 15.79 -16.62
N ASP A 144 6.32 16.46 -15.92
CA ASP A 144 7.33 17.37 -16.47
C ASP A 144 8.65 17.13 -15.72
N ALA A 145 9.71 16.81 -16.48
CA ALA A 145 11.02 16.50 -15.93
C ALA A 145 11.76 17.74 -15.40
N GLU A 146 11.54 18.90 -16.01
CA GLU A 146 12.20 20.15 -15.59
C GLU A 146 11.61 20.68 -14.29
N ARG A 147 10.32 20.38 -14.04
CA ARG A 147 9.61 20.77 -12.81
C ARG A 147 9.62 19.70 -11.73
N ASP A 148 10.20 18.53 -12.00
CA ASP A 148 10.22 17.38 -11.10
C ASP A 148 8.81 17.04 -10.57
N ILE A 149 7.89 16.81 -11.50
CA ILE A 149 6.51 16.41 -11.20
C ILE A 149 6.41 14.89 -11.30
N SER A 150 5.89 14.28 -10.25
CA SER A 150 5.56 12.85 -10.19
C SER A 150 4.10 12.64 -9.79
N VAL A 151 3.52 11.53 -10.25
CA VAL A 151 2.17 11.08 -9.86
C VAL A 151 2.31 9.79 -9.06
N LEU A 152 1.71 9.77 -7.88
CA LEU A 152 1.63 8.63 -6.98
C LEU A 152 0.24 8.02 -7.05
N ARG A 153 0.18 6.81 -7.59
CA ARG A 153 -1.05 6.07 -7.83
C ARG A 153 -1.22 4.99 -6.78
N PRO A 154 -2.36 4.94 -6.07
CA PRO A 154 -2.58 3.91 -5.07
C PRO A 154 -2.75 2.54 -5.75
N ARG A 155 -2.07 1.53 -5.21
CA ARG A 155 -2.21 0.13 -5.57
C ARG A 155 -3.04 -0.61 -4.50
N LYS A 156 -3.25 -1.92 -4.70
CA LYS A 156 -3.85 -2.78 -3.67
C LYS A 156 -2.84 -2.94 -2.51
N GLY A 157 -3.33 -3.21 -1.30
CA GLY A 157 -2.46 -3.42 -0.13
C GLY A 157 -1.78 -2.16 0.43
N GLY A 158 -2.23 -0.95 0.05
CA GLY A 158 -1.68 0.31 0.59
C GLY A 158 -0.36 0.77 -0.04
N GLU A 159 0.11 0.07 -1.08
CA GLU A 159 1.27 0.46 -1.88
C GLU A 159 0.96 1.67 -2.79
N TRP A 160 2.01 2.40 -3.17
CA TRP A 160 1.94 3.52 -4.11
C TRP A 160 2.92 3.31 -5.25
N GLU A 161 2.40 3.33 -6.47
CA GLU A 161 3.21 3.40 -7.69
C GLU A 161 3.57 4.86 -7.97
N ALA A 162 4.85 5.18 -7.93
CA ALA A 162 5.36 6.47 -8.38
C ALA A 162 5.64 6.42 -9.88
N ILE A 163 5.10 7.39 -10.62
CA ILE A 163 5.38 7.57 -12.06
C ILE A 163 5.91 8.99 -12.24
N GLY A 164 7.14 9.10 -12.76
CA GLY A 164 7.77 10.35 -13.19
C GLY A 164 7.78 10.49 -14.71
N ALA A 165 8.19 11.66 -15.20
CA ALA A 165 8.32 11.90 -16.64
C ALA A 165 9.26 10.92 -17.35
N ALA A 166 10.30 10.43 -16.65
CA ALA A 166 11.26 9.46 -17.17
C ALA A 166 10.66 8.06 -17.44
N ASP A 167 9.53 7.73 -16.80
CA ASP A 167 8.88 6.42 -16.92
C ASP A 167 7.94 6.35 -18.15
N LEU A 168 7.50 7.51 -18.65
CA LEU A 168 6.53 7.60 -19.75
C LEU A 168 6.94 6.83 -21.02
N PRO A 169 8.21 6.84 -21.48
CA PRO A 169 8.60 6.09 -22.67
C PRO A 169 8.45 4.57 -22.49
N ALA A 170 8.80 4.05 -21.32
CA ALA A 170 8.73 2.62 -21.03
C ALA A 170 7.28 2.15 -20.82
N LEU A 171 6.49 2.94 -20.08
CA LEU A 171 5.12 2.58 -19.72
C LEU A 171 4.12 2.82 -20.87
N TYR A 172 4.27 3.92 -21.60
CA TYR A 172 3.27 4.40 -22.56
C TYR A 172 3.82 4.69 -23.96
N GLY A 173 5.14 4.60 -24.18
CA GLY A 173 5.74 4.84 -25.49
C GLY A 173 5.69 6.31 -25.93
N VAL A 174 5.61 7.25 -24.98
CA VAL A 174 5.58 8.69 -25.23
C VAL A 174 6.59 9.42 -24.36
N ALA A 175 7.11 10.55 -24.86
CA ALA A 175 8.26 11.21 -24.23
C ALA A 175 7.92 12.24 -23.15
N THR A 176 6.70 12.77 -23.12
CA THR A 176 6.30 13.87 -22.21
C THR A 176 4.84 13.75 -21.81
N GLY A 177 4.43 14.40 -20.71
CA GLY A 177 3.03 14.47 -20.29
C GLY A 177 2.10 15.04 -21.38
N LEU A 178 2.56 16.04 -22.13
CA LEU A 178 1.83 16.57 -23.29
C LEU A 178 1.52 15.48 -24.34
N ARG A 179 2.49 14.61 -24.63
CA ARG A 179 2.30 13.49 -25.57
C ARG A 179 1.45 12.38 -24.97
N TYR A 180 1.48 12.21 -23.65
CA TYR A 180 0.56 11.32 -22.95
C TYR A 180 -0.91 11.78 -23.13
N ARG A 181 -1.20 13.08 -23.01
CA ARG A 181 -2.56 13.62 -23.26
C ARG A 181 -3.04 13.31 -24.68
N GLU A 182 -2.20 13.55 -25.69
CA GLU A 182 -2.56 13.25 -27.08
C GLU A 182 -2.74 11.74 -27.33
N LEU A 183 -1.95 10.90 -26.66
CA LEU A 183 -2.11 9.45 -26.69
C LEU A 183 -3.46 9.04 -26.07
N ALA A 184 -3.84 9.63 -24.94
CA ALA A 184 -5.11 9.39 -24.29
C ALA A 184 -6.29 9.83 -25.19
N ALA A 185 -6.20 11.00 -25.83
CA ALA A 185 -7.20 11.47 -26.78
C ALA A 185 -7.35 10.54 -28.01
N LEU A 186 -6.23 10.04 -28.56
CA LEU A 186 -6.26 9.07 -29.67
C LEU A 186 -6.89 7.74 -29.26
N ARG A 187 -6.58 7.25 -28.06
CA ARG A 187 -7.13 5.99 -27.50
C ARG A 187 -8.59 6.12 -27.07
N GLY A 188 -9.00 7.32 -26.65
CA GLY A 188 -10.26 7.60 -25.98
C GLY A 188 -10.23 7.25 -24.50
N ASP A 189 -11.16 7.84 -23.75
CA ASP A 189 -11.43 7.54 -22.35
C ASP A 189 -12.91 7.21 -22.11
N PRO A 190 -13.26 5.91 -22.02
CA PRO A 190 -14.64 5.50 -21.78
C PRO A 190 -15.20 5.94 -20.42
N SER A 191 -14.35 6.15 -19.40
CA SER A 191 -14.80 6.53 -18.05
C SER A 191 -15.34 7.96 -17.99
N ASP A 192 -14.81 8.82 -18.86
CA ASP A 192 -15.24 10.20 -19.08
C ASP A 192 -16.14 10.38 -20.29
N GLY A 193 -16.47 9.30 -20.99
CA GLY A 193 -17.28 9.35 -22.21
C GLY A 193 -16.58 10.02 -23.39
N LEU A 194 -15.24 10.10 -23.36
CA LEU A 194 -14.42 10.74 -24.38
C LEU A 194 -14.12 9.75 -25.52
N PRO A 195 -14.66 9.95 -26.73
CA PRO A 195 -14.38 9.08 -27.86
C PRO A 195 -12.93 9.25 -28.35
N GLY A 196 -12.28 8.12 -28.62
CA GLY A 196 -11.00 8.06 -29.33
C GLY A 196 -11.18 7.84 -30.83
N ALA A 197 -10.08 7.72 -31.56
CA ALA A 197 -10.10 7.39 -32.97
C ALA A 197 -10.41 5.88 -33.17
N PRO A 198 -11.49 5.51 -33.90
CA PRO A 198 -11.89 4.12 -34.06
C PRO A 198 -10.78 3.19 -34.58
N GLY A 199 -10.43 2.17 -33.81
CA GLY A 199 -9.38 1.21 -34.17
C GLY A 199 -7.95 1.69 -33.94
N ILE A 200 -7.77 2.80 -33.21
CA ILE A 200 -6.48 3.30 -32.73
C ILE A 200 -6.44 3.13 -31.21
N GLY A 201 -5.85 2.03 -30.74
CA GLY A 201 -5.59 1.81 -29.32
C GLY A 201 -4.23 2.38 -28.89
N GLU A 202 -3.92 2.26 -27.60
CA GLU A 202 -2.73 2.84 -26.94
C GLU A 202 -1.42 2.62 -27.71
N LYS A 203 -1.10 1.37 -28.06
CA LYS A 203 0.13 1.01 -28.79
C LYS A 203 0.22 1.69 -30.17
N THR A 204 -0.92 1.80 -30.86
CA THR A 204 -0.97 2.45 -32.17
C THR A 204 -0.81 3.96 -32.01
N ALA A 205 -1.48 4.56 -31.03
CA ALA A 205 -1.32 5.99 -30.72
C ALA A 205 0.15 6.34 -30.40
N ALA A 206 0.81 5.55 -29.53
CA ALA A 206 2.23 5.72 -29.21
C ALA A 206 3.14 5.63 -30.45
N THR A 207 2.89 4.65 -31.33
CA THR A 207 3.64 4.49 -32.59
C THR A 207 3.50 5.71 -33.50
N LEU A 208 2.26 6.21 -33.64
CA LEU A 208 1.96 7.39 -34.46
C LEU A 208 2.61 8.65 -33.86
N LEU A 209 2.54 8.85 -32.55
CA LEU A 209 3.16 9.99 -31.87
C LEU A 209 4.68 9.95 -31.94
N THR A 210 5.29 8.77 -31.83
CA THR A 210 6.73 8.60 -32.03
C THR A 210 7.14 8.96 -33.47
N SER A 211 6.33 8.58 -34.45
CA SER A 211 6.64 8.77 -35.87
C SER A 211 6.40 10.19 -36.37
N PHE A 212 5.38 10.87 -35.83
CA PHE A 212 4.89 12.16 -36.34
C PHE A 212 4.97 13.30 -35.31
N GLY A 213 5.46 13.03 -34.11
CA GLY A 213 5.77 14.00 -33.07
C GLY A 213 4.58 14.52 -32.27
N SER A 214 3.41 14.72 -32.90
CA SER A 214 2.21 15.29 -32.25
C SER A 214 0.92 14.84 -32.90
N LEU A 215 -0.22 15.04 -32.22
CA LEU A 215 -1.54 14.85 -32.83
C LEU A 215 -1.69 15.70 -34.11
N SER A 216 -1.26 16.96 -34.08
CA SER A 216 -1.27 17.84 -35.26
C SER A 216 -0.37 17.34 -36.39
N GLY A 217 0.77 16.73 -36.07
CA GLY A 217 1.66 16.07 -37.02
C GLY A 217 1.02 14.83 -37.65
N ILE A 218 0.34 14.00 -36.84
CA ILE A 218 -0.40 12.82 -37.30
C ILE A 218 -1.52 13.24 -38.27
N ILE A 219 -2.32 14.25 -37.92
CA ILE A 219 -3.39 14.78 -38.77
C ILE A 219 -2.82 15.32 -40.08
N SER A 220 -1.74 16.09 -40.02
CA SER A 220 -1.09 16.66 -41.21
C SER A 220 -0.55 15.56 -42.13
N ALA A 221 0.10 14.54 -41.58
CA ALA A 221 0.58 13.38 -42.34
C ALA A 221 -0.55 12.58 -42.99
N ALA A 222 -1.68 12.40 -42.28
CA ALA A 222 -2.86 11.72 -42.78
C ALA A 222 -3.47 12.47 -43.99
N LYS A 223 -3.62 13.80 -43.88
CA LYS A 223 -4.10 14.66 -44.98
C LYS A 223 -3.15 14.69 -46.17
N ALA A 224 -1.84 14.61 -45.93
CA ALA A 224 -0.83 14.56 -46.97
C ALA A 224 -0.74 13.18 -47.67
N GLY A 225 -1.46 12.17 -47.18
CA GLY A 225 -1.47 10.82 -47.78
C GLY A 225 -0.23 10.00 -47.50
N VAL A 226 0.46 10.27 -46.37
CA VAL A 226 1.59 9.46 -45.88
C VAL A 226 1.13 8.04 -45.55
N LYS A 227 1.97 7.03 -45.82
CA LYS A 227 1.62 5.60 -45.72
C LYS A 227 2.59 4.76 -44.89
N ASP A 228 3.53 5.39 -44.19
CA ASP A 228 4.51 4.77 -43.29
C ASP A 228 4.29 5.26 -41.84
N GLY A 229 5.24 5.01 -40.92
CA GLY A 229 5.13 5.47 -39.52
C GLY A 229 3.94 4.91 -38.73
N GLY A 230 3.38 3.77 -39.17
CA GLY A 230 2.16 3.18 -38.59
C GLY A 230 0.86 3.72 -39.17
N LEU A 231 0.89 4.68 -40.10
CA LEU A 231 -0.27 5.30 -40.72
C LEU A 231 -0.73 4.55 -41.97
N SER A 232 -1.50 3.48 -41.78
CA SER A 232 -2.11 2.76 -42.92
C SER A 232 -3.21 3.61 -43.59
N PRO A 233 -3.59 3.33 -44.85
CA PRO A 233 -4.67 4.08 -45.52
C PRO A 233 -5.96 4.14 -44.71
N LYS A 234 -6.33 3.03 -44.05
CA LYS A 234 -7.51 2.97 -43.17
C LYS A 234 -7.37 3.91 -41.96
N ARG A 235 -6.20 3.91 -41.30
CA ARG A 235 -5.94 4.78 -40.14
C ARG A 235 -5.89 6.25 -40.55
N ALA A 236 -5.30 6.57 -41.70
CA ALA A 236 -5.30 7.94 -42.22
C ALA A 236 -6.73 8.45 -42.42
N THR A 237 -7.61 7.66 -43.06
CA THR A 237 -9.04 7.99 -43.18
C THR A 237 -9.69 8.18 -41.81
N THR A 238 -9.50 7.25 -40.86
CA THR A 238 -10.04 7.40 -39.50
C THR A 238 -9.57 8.68 -38.79
N ILE A 239 -8.28 9.02 -38.88
CA ILE A 239 -7.74 10.24 -38.27
C ILE A 239 -8.37 11.49 -38.87
N VAL A 240 -8.51 11.53 -40.21
CA VAL A 240 -9.13 12.67 -40.90
C VAL A 240 -10.61 12.78 -40.54
N ASP A 241 -11.34 11.66 -40.52
CA ASP A 241 -12.76 11.62 -40.17
C ASP A 241 -13.01 11.98 -38.69
N SER A 242 -12.04 11.72 -37.80
CA SER A 242 -12.14 11.98 -36.36
C SER A 242 -11.43 13.26 -35.91
N GLU A 243 -10.89 14.06 -36.84
CA GLU A 243 -10.01 15.21 -36.52
C GLU A 243 -10.65 16.19 -35.54
N GLU A 244 -11.87 16.65 -35.84
CA GLU A 244 -12.58 17.62 -35.00
C GLU A 244 -12.81 17.06 -33.59
N THR A 245 -13.23 15.80 -33.49
CA THR A 245 -13.46 15.12 -32.21
C THR A 245 -12.18 14.97 -31.42
N LEU A 246 -11.07 14.55 -32.04
CA LEU A 246 -9.79 14.38 -31.36
C LEU A 246 -9.25 15.70 -30.80
N LEU A 247 -9.38 16.80 -31.56
CA LEU A 247 -8.98 18.13 -31.09
C LEU A 247 -9.83 18.57 -29.90
N LYS A 248 -11.16 18.40 -29.97
CA LYS A 248 -12.05 18.67 -28.84
C LYS A 248 -11.72 17.81 -27.62
N THR A 249 -11.39 16.53 -27.81
CA THR A 249 -10.97 15.65 -26.71
C THR A 249 -9.70 16.16 -26.04
N VAL A 250 -8.70 16.61 -26.82
CA VAL A 250 -7.48 17.21 -26.25
C VAL A 250 -7.81 18.50 -25.47
N ASP A 251 -8.70 19.33 -26.00
CA ASP A 251 -9.12 20.56 -25.32
C ASP A 251 -9.83 20.25 -23.98
N VAL A 252 -10.72 19.26 -23.95
CA VAL A 252 -11.42 18.81 -22.72
C VAL A 252 -10.44 18.23 -21.70
N MET A 253 -9.47 17.42 -22.14
CA MET A 253 -8.43 16.81 -21.29
C MET A 253 -7.35 17.81 -20.83
N THR A 254 -7.36 19.05 -21.32
CA THR A 254 -6.38 20.05 -20.93
C THR A 254 -6.84 20.76 -19.66
N CYS A 255 -6.13 20.49 -18.57
CA CYS A 255 -6.34 21.20 -17.30
C CYS A 255 -5.96 22.67 -17.43
N LEU A 256 -6.70 23.53 -16.72
CA LEU A 256 -6.32 24.93 -16.51
C LEU A 256 -5.05 24.99 -15.65
N THR A 257 -4.24 26.05 -15.82
CA THR A 257 -2.94 26.19 -15.11
C THR A 257 -2.78 27.53 -14.41
N ASP A 258 -3.85 28.33 -14.34
CA ASP A 258 -3.88 29.71 -13.86
C ASP A 258 -5.17 30.04 -13.09
N VAL A 259 -5.77 29.04 -12.43
CA VAL A 259 -7.00 29.24 -11.65
C VAL A 259 -6.72 30.01 -10.35
N ALA A 260 -7.64 30.89 -9.94
CA ALA A 260 -7.47 31.75 -8.77
C ALA A 260 -7.71 30.99 -7.45
N HIS A 261 -6.76 30.14 -7.04
CA HIS A 261 -6.87 29.29 -5.86
C HIS A 261 -6.65 30.01 -4.51
N GLY A 262 -6.09 31.23 -4.53
CA GLY A 262 -6.02 32.11 -3.35
C GLY A 262 -5.07 31.66 -2.22
N LEU A 263 -4.23 30.65 -2.45
CA LEU A 263 -3.25 30.18 -1.45
C LEU A 263 -1.91 30.90 -1.61
N ASP A 264 -1.26 31.23 -0.50
CA ASP A 264 0.15 31.62 -0.48
C ASP A 264 1.03 30.38 -0.29
N LEU A 265 1.59 29.87 -1.39
CA LEU A 265 2.44 28.67 -1.36
C LEU A 265 3.73 28.87 -0.55
N THR A 266 4.16 30.11 -0.32
CA THR A 266 5.35 30.41 0.49
C THR A 266 5.08 30.28 1.98
N ALA A 267 3.82 30.39 2.41
CA ALA A 267 3.40 30.27 3.80
C ALA A 267 3.22 28.82 4.28
N LEU A 268 3.41 27.82 3.41
CA LEU A 268 3.26 26.40 3.76
C LEU A 268 4.51 25.81 4.45
N PRO A 269 4.36 24.90 5.41
CA PRO A 269 3.10 24.40 5.99
C PRO A 269 2.42 25.42 6.93
N HIS A 270 1.10 25.42 7.02
CA HIS A 270 0.40 26.23 8.02
C HIS A 270 0.54 25.63 9.43
N PRO A 271 0.37 26.44 10.49
CA PRO A 271 0.37 25.95 11.86
C PRO A 271 -0.73 24.91 12.11
N VAL A 272 -0.40 23.90 12.91
CA VAL A 272 -1.32 22.84 13.37
C VAL A 272 -2.00 23.27 14.67
N ASP A 273 -3.33 23.18 14.73
CA ASP A 273 -4.11 23.31 15.97
C ASP A 273 -4.49 21.92 16.49
N ALA A 274 -3.62 21.33 17.30
CA ALA A 274 -3.79 19.96 17.80
C ALA A 274 -5.08 19.79 18.62
N ASP A 275 -5.47 20.79 19.41
CA ASP A 275 -6.69 20.74 20.21
C ASP A 275 -7.93 20.76 19.32
N ALA A 276 -7.95 21.60 18.28
CA ALA A 276 -9.03 21.62 17.30
C ALA A 276 -9.09 20.33 16.47
N VAL A 277 -7.94 19.74 16.15
CA VAL A 277 -7.86 18.43 15.48
C VAL A 277 -8.47 17.32 16.34
N THR A 278 -8.09 17.24 17.62
CA THR A 278 -8.67 16.27 18.56
C THR A 278 -10.17 16.50 18.75
N ALA A 279 -10.61 17.76 18.84
CA ALA A 279 -12.03 18.10 18.93
C ALA A 279 -12.81 17.68 17.67
N ALA A 280 -12.23 17.84 16.47
CA ALA A 280 -12.85 17.40 15.22
C ALA A 280 -12.97 15.86 15.13
N ALA A 281 -12.10 15.12 15.79
CA ALA A 281 -12.11 13.66 15.86
C ALA A 281 -13.10 13.09 16.90
N ALA A 282 -13.52 13.90 17.88
CA ALA A 282 -14.35 13.44 18.99
C ALA A 282 -15.69 12.87 18.50
N GLY A 283 -16.00 11.65 18.95
CA GLY A 283 -17.21 10.91 18.57
C GLY A 283 -17.26 10.44 17.11
N GLN A 284 -16.21 10.67 16.32
CA GLN A 284 -16.16 10.31 14.90
C GLN A 284 -15.48 8.95 14.64
N ASN A 285 -14.95 8.28 15.67
CA ASN A 285 -14.19 7.02 15.53
C ASN A 285 -12.98 7.12 14.56
N ILE A 286 -12.31 8.28 14.54
CA ILE A 286 -11.11 8.54 13.72
C ILE A 286 -9.89 8.95 14.54
N THR A 287 -9.94 8.86 15.87
CA THR A 287 -8.87 9.32 16.78
C THR A 287 -7.50 8.77 16.40
N ARG A 288 -7.39 7.47 16.11
CA ARG A 288 -6.11 6.86 15.72
C ARG A 288 -5.54 7.44 14.42
N SER A 289 -6.37 7.66 13.41
CA SER A 289 -5.93 8.22 12.13
C SER A 289 -5.50 9.68 12.30
N VAL A 290 -6.20 10.40 13.16
CA VAL A 290 -5.85 11.77 13.54
C VAL A 290 -4.54 11.83 14.34
N ASP A 291 -4.34 10.96 15.32
CA ASP A 291 -3.10 10.85 16.09
C ASP A 291 -1.91 10.52 15.16
N ASN A 292 -2.15 9.61 14.21
CA ASN A 292 -1.18 9.24 13.18
C ASN A 292 -0.81 10.42 12.26
N LEU A 293 -1.79 11.24 11.88
CA LEU A 293 -1.58 12.46 11.10
C LEU A 293 -0.78 13.50 11.90
N LEU A 294 -1.15 13.75 13.16
CA LEU A 294 -0.44 14.69 14.03
C LEU A 294 1.02 14.25 14.28
N ALA A 295 1.26 12.95 14.46
CA ALA A 295 2.60 12.39 14.58
C ALA A 295 3.42 12.65 13.30
N ALA A 296 2.87 12.33 12.13
CA ALA A 296 3.54 12.58 10.84
C ALA A 296 3.89 14.06 10.63
N LEU A 297 2.96 14.96 10.94
CA LEU A 297 3.19 16.41 10.86
C LEU A 297 4.29 16.87 11.82
N SER A 298 4.31 16.34 13.05
CA SER A 298 5.35 16.65 14.04
C SER A 298 6.73 16.13 13.62
N GLU A 299 6.80 14.92 13.07
CA GLU A 299 8.03 14.32 12.53
C GLU A 299 8.60 15.18 11.40
N ALA A 300 7.80 15.49 10.38
CA ALA A 300 8.22 16.32 9.25
C ALA A 300 8.64 17.74 9.69
N ALA A 301 8.02 18.31 10.72
CA ALA A 301 8.42 19.60 11.27
C ALA A 301 9.80 19.56 11.97
N ARG A 302 10.16 18.44 12.60
CA ARG A 302 11.49 18.25 13.21
C ARG A 302 12.58 18.11 12.14
N ASP A 303 12.30 17.34 11.10
CA ASP A 303 13.23 17.10 10.00
C ASP A 303 13.50 18.37 9.19
N GLY A 304 12.47 19.20 8.98
CA GLY A 304 12.59 20.52 8.33
C GLY A 304 13.31 21.58 9.17
N ALA A 305 13.49 21.37 10.48
CA ALA A 305 14.17 22.30 11.40
C ALA A 305 15.66 21.98 11.60
N ALA A 306 16.16 20.84 11.10
CA ALA A 306 17.58 20.54 11.09
C ALA A 306 18.29 21.38 10.02
N PRO A 307 19.42 22.06 10.32
CA PRO A 307 20.19 22.73 9.28
C PRO A 307 20.69 21.68 8.30
N ALA A 308 20.41 21.88 7.01
CA ALA A 308 20.90 21.06 5.91
C ALA A 308 22.44 20.98 5.97
N ALA A 309 22.95 19.86 6.49
CA ALA A 309 24.33 19.47 6.32
C ALA A 309 24.41 18.63 5.04
N ASP A 310 25.31 19.05 4.15
CA ASP A 310 25.63 18.46 2.84
C ASP A 310 25.42 16.95 2.75
N THR A 311 24.61 16.54 1.77
CA THR A 311 24.54 15.18 1.26
C THR A 311 25.84 14.84 0.52
N ALA A 312 26.81 14.30 1.25
CA ALA A 312 28.00 13.69 0.67
C ALA A 312 27.90 12.16 0.70
N ALA A 313 27.77 11.59 -0.51
CA ALA A 313 28.28 10.30 -0.96
C ALA A 313 27.90 9.01 -0.19
N VAL A 314 27.20 8.13 -0.93
CA VAL A 314 27.15 6.68 -0.72
C VAL A 314 28.58 6.12 -0.58
N PRO A 315 28.96 5.44 0.52
CA PRO A 315 30.21 4.69 0.55
C PRO A 315 29.96 3.27 0.01
N ALA A 316 30.75 2.89 -0.98
CA ALA A 316 30.88 1.52 -1.46
C ALA A 316 31.41 0.58 -0.36
N PRO A 317 31.11 -0.73 -0.40
CA PRO A 317 31.50 -1.66 0.66
C PRO A 317 33.00 -1.95 0.61
N GLY A 318 33.71 -1.61 1.70
CA GLY A 318 35.07 -2.03 1.99
C GLY A 318 35.11 -3.29 2.88
N PRO A 319 36.20 -4.07 2.86
CA PRO A 319 36.21 -5.45 3.34
C PRO A 319 36.23 -5.58 4.87
N ALA A 320 35.68 -6.69 5.33
CA ALA A 320 35.54 -7.07 6.73
C ALA A 320 36.85 -7.08 7.54
N SER A 321 36.79 -6.57 8.78
CA SER A 321 37.20 -7.27 10.03
C SER A 321 37.53 -6.28 11.17
N SER A 322 36.72 -6.30 12.22
CA SER A 322 37.20 -6.57 13.59
C SER A 322 35.98 -6.96 14.44
N ALA A 323 36.16 -7.83 15.44
CA ALA A 323 35.10 -8.39 16.28
C ALA A 323 34.38 -7.32 17.12
N ALA A 324 33.47 -6.57 16.51
CA ALA A 324 32.42 -5.86 17.19
C ALA A 324 31.42 -6.91 17.71
N THR A 325 31.14 -6.87 19.01
CA THR A 325 30.01 -7.60 19.58
C THR A 325 28.75 -7.23 18.81
N ALA A 326 28.05 -8.23 18.23
CA ALA A 326 26.81 -8.01 17.51
C ALA A 326 25.84 -7.16 18.35
N PRO A 327 25.12 -6.21 17.74
CA PRO A 327 24.19 -5.37 18.49
C PRO A 327 23.08 -6.24 19.12
N PRO A 328 22.44 -5.75 20.20
CA PRO A 328 21.22 -6.35 20.70
C PRO A 328 20.17 -6.48 19.59
N TRP A 329 19.37 -7.54 19.63
CA TRP A 329 18.46 -7.91 18.54
C TRP A 329 17.47 -6.81 18.14
N PRO A 330 16.91 -5.95 19.03
CA PRO A 330 15.99 -4.90 18.61
C PRO A 330 16.68 -3.78 17.81
N GLN A 331 18.01 -3.69 17.90
CA GLN A 331 18.83 -2.73 17.17
C GLN A 331 19.39 -3.30 15.87
N ALA A 332 19.16 -4.59 15.61
CA ALA A 332 19.44 -5.20 14.31
C ALA A 332 18.36 -4.82 13.30
N ARG A 333 18.64 -5.10 12.03
CA ARG A 333 17.64 -4.97 10.95
C ARG A 333 16.53 -6.01 11.17
N LEU A 334 15.31 -5.56 11.47
CA LEU A 334 14.17 -6.44 11.77
C LEU A 334 13.30 -6.63 10.52
N ILE A 335 12.94 -7.88 10.21
CA ILE A 335 12.07 -8.25 9.09
C ILE A 335 10.88 -9.06 9.60
N GLY A 336 9.67 -8.52 9.54
CA GLY A 336 8.42 -9.24 9.72
C GLY A 336 8.23 -10.31 8.63
N PHE A 337 7.75 -11.47 9.02
CA PHE A 337 7.43 -12.58 8.13
C PHE A 337 6.13 -13.26 8.55
N ASP A 338 5.27 -13.53 7.56
CA ASP A 338 3.99 -14.23 7.75
C ASP A 338 3.57 -14.95 6.45
N LEU A 339 2.76 -16.00 6.57
CA LEU A 339 2.22 -16.78 5.47
C LEU A 339 0.70 -16.94 5.58
N GLU A 340 0.00 -16.73 4.46
CA GLU A 340 -1.34 -17.32 4.28
C GLU A 340 -1.23 -18.68 3.62
N THR A 341 -1.96 -19.66 4.13
CA THR A 341 -1.80 -21.07 3.74
C THR A 341 -3.12 -21.78 3.52
N THR A 342 -3.09 -22.90 2.80
CA THR A 342 -4.28 -23.70 2.51
C THR A 342 -4.83 -24.49 3.71
N GLY A 343 -4.23 -24.40 4.90
CA GLY A 343 -4.63 -25.21 6.04
C GLY A 343 -3.96 -24.79 7.34
N VAL A 344 -3.97 -25.69 8.34
CA VAL A 344 -3.38 -25.48 9.67
C VAL A 344 -2.37 -26.57 10.04
N GLU A 345 -2.11 -27.49 9.12
CA GLU A 345 -1.20 -28.62 9.28
C GLU A 345 0.06 -28.37 8.42
N PRO A 346 1.20 -27.98 9.01
CA PRO A 346 2.40 -27.61 8.27
C PRO A 346 2.87 -28.66 7.25
N ALA A 347 2.76 -29.94 7.60
CA ALA A 347 3.23 -31.03 6.74
C ALA A 347 2.38 -31.21 5.47
N THR A 348 1.21 -30.59 5.38
CA THR A 348 0.30 -30.72 4.22
C THR A 348 -0.17 -29.40 3.64
N ALA A 349 -0.11 -28.30 4.38
CA ALA A 349 -0.44 -26.97 3.91
C ALA A 349 0.48 -26.55 2.74
N ARG A 350 -0.05 -25.65 1.90
CA ARG A 350 0.68 -24.97 0.81
C ARG A 350 0.66 -23.48 1.07
N ILE A 351 1.72 -22.80 0.63
CA ILE A 351 1.79 -21.34 0.65
C ILE A 351 0.76 -20.81 -0.36
N VAL A 352 -0.07 -19.86 0.07
CA VAL A 352 -0.97 -19.07 -0.78
C VAL A 352 -0.39 -17.68 -0.94
N THR A 353 -0.07 -17.01 0.18
CA THR A 353 0.74 -15.78 0.13
C THR A 353 1.87 -15.84 1.14
N ALA A 354 2.92 -15.06 0.85
CA ALA A 354 4.02 -14.82 1.77
C ALA A 354 4.31 -13.33 1.82
N ALA A 355 4.64 -12.83 3.02
CA ALA A 355 5.01 -11.45 3.24
C ALA A 355 6.37 -11.34 3.91
N LEU A 356 7.22 -10.45 3.41
CA LEU A 356 8.41 -9.95 4.10
C LEU A 356 8.29 -8.45 4.27
N VAL A 357 8.51 -7.98 5.49
CA VAL A 357 8.13 -6.63 5.88
C VAL A 357 9.25 -6.03 6.72
N GLU A 358 9.87 -4.92 6.35
CA GLU A 358 10.93 -4.31 7.19
C GLU A 358 10.45 -3.05 7.92
N ASP A 359 9.94 -2.12 7.14
CA ASP A 359 9.37 -0.84 7.55
C ASP A 359 8.08 -0.63 6.74
N PRO A 360 7.22 0.35 7.12
CA PRO A 360 5.93 0.59 6.44
C PRO A 360 6.01 0.74 4.92
N ASP A 361 7.18 1.05 4.36
CA ASP A 361 7.40 1.36 2.96
C ASP A 361 8.12 0.23 2.19
N ARG A 362 8.75 -0.73 2.88
CA ARG A 362 9.37 -1.91 2.28
C ARG A 362 8.66 -3.20 2.68
N VAL A 363 7.67 -3.54 1.86
CA VAL A 363 6.90 -4.78 1.88
C VAL A 363 7.18 -5.55 0.59
N GLU A 364 7.52 -6.83 0.71
CA GLU A 364 7.65 -7.76 -0.41
C GLU A 364 6.63 -8.88 -0.24
N MET A 365 5.76 -9.04 -1.24
CA MET A 365 4.66 -10.00 -1.22
C MET A 365 4.78 -10.99 -2.37
N TRP A 366 4.44 -12.23 -2.08
CA TRP A 366 4.28 -13.26 -3.09
C TRP A 366 2.86 -13.83 -3.04
N LEU A 367 2.27 -14.03 -4.22
CA LEU A 367 1.10 -14.88 -4.42
C LEU A 367 1.58 -16.15 -5.11
N ALA A 368 1.33 -17.31 -4.50
CA ALA A 368 1.66 -18.61 -5.07
C ALA A 368 0.41 -19.26 -5.66
N ASP A 369 0.55 -19.95 -6.78
CA ASP A 369 -0.35 -21.04 -7.14
C ASP A 369 0.00 -22.25 -6.26
N PRO A 370 -0.86 -22.64 -5.29
CA PRO A 370 -0.56 -23.73 -4.37
C PRO A 370 -0.63 -25.12 -5.04
N GLY A 371 -1.10 -25.22 -6.29
CA GLY A 371 -1.23 -26.47 -7.03
C GLY A 371 -2.29 -27.43 -6.47
N ILE A 372 -3.05 -27.00 -5.46
CA ILE A 372 -4.17 -27.71 -4.84
C ILE A 372 -5.34 -26.75 -4.63
N GLU A 373 -6.54 -27.29 -4.40
CA GLU A 373 -7.69 -26.48 -4.02
C GLU A 373 -7.44 -25.78 -2.68
N ILE A 374 -7.70 -24.47 -2.63
CA ILE A 374 -7.71 -23.70 -1.38
C ILE A 374 -9.05 -23.98 -0.69
N PRO A 375 -9.06 -24.67 0.47
CA PRO A 375 -10.30 -25.04 1.15
C PRO A 375 -11.09 -23.81 1.59
N GLU A 376 -12.42 -23.93 1.66
CA GLU A 376 -13.30 -22.83 2.09
C GLU A 376 -12.94 -22.29 3.48
N SER A 377 -12.45 -23.14 4.38
CA SER A 377 -12.00 -22.71 5.70
C SER A 377 -10.78 -21.77 5.66
N ALA A 378 -9.90 -21.91 4.67
CA ALA A 378 -8.77 -21.00 4.47
C ALA A 378 -9.22 -19.74 3.71
N ARG A 379 -10.05 -19.90 2.67
CA ARG A 379 -10.68 -18.79 1.94
C ARG A 379 -11.46 -17.84 2.84
N ALA A 380 -12.20 -18.36 3.82
CA ALA A 380 -12.96 -17.56 4.76
C ALA A 380 -12.08 -16.73 5.71
N VAL A 381 -10.79 -17.08 5.84
CA VAL A 381 -9.81 -16.39 6.67
C VAL A 381 -9.12 -15.30 5.84
N HIS A 382 -8.46 -15.67 4.75
CA HIS A 382 -7.60 -14.75 3.99
C HIS A 382 -8.21 -14.24 2.66
N GLY A 383 -9.43 -14.65 2.31
CA GLY A 383 -10.18 -14.12 1.15
C GLY A 383 -9.72 -14.55 -0.25
N ILE A 384 -8.68 -15.37 -0.38
CA ILE A 384 -8.09 -15.74 -1.68
C ILE A 384 -8.69 -17.05 -2.19
N THR A 385 -9.31 -17.01 -3.37
CA THR A 385 -9.89 -18.20 -4.00
C THR A 385 -8.84 -18.99 -4.79
N THR A 386 -9.10 -20.29 -4.98
CA THR A 386 -8.28 -21.17 -5.82
C THR A 386 -8.10 -20.60 -7.23
N GLU A 387 -9.18 -20.11 -7.83
CA GLU A 387 -9.16 -19.55 -9.20
C GLU A 387 -8.30 -18.28 -9.27
N TYR A 388 -8.35 -17.44 -8.23
CA TYR A 388 -7.54 -16.24 -8.17
C TYR A 388 -6.06 -16.56 -8.03
N ALA A 389 -5.70 -17.48 -7.12
CA ALA A 389 -4.32 -17.91 -6.90
C ALA A 389 -3.73 -18.58 -8.16
N GLN A 390 -4.50 -19.44 -8.85
CA GLN A 390 -4.07 -20.08 -10.09
C GLN A 390 -3.90 -19.09 -11.26
N ALA A 391 -4.76 -18.08 -11.36
CA ALA A 391 -4.73 -17.13 -12.47
C ALA A 391 -3.65 -16.05 -12.29
N ASN A 392 -3.29 -15.70 -11.06
CA ASN A 392 -2.45 -14.54 -10.75
C ASN A 392 -1.19 -14.86 -9.95
N GLY A 393 -1.09 -16.07 -9.39
CA GLY A 393 0.05 -16.50 -8.59
C GLY A 393 1.19 -17.05 -9.44
N SER A 394 2.41 -16.92 -8.92
CA SER A 394 3.59 -17.58 -9.47
C SER A 394 3.60 -19.06 -9.09
N PRO A 395 4.28 -19.94 -9.85
CA PRO A 395 4.50 -21.32 -9.45
C PRO A 395 5.14 -21.41 -8.05
N ALA A 396 4.64 -22.31 -7.19
CA ALA A 396 5.12 -22.46 -5.81
C ALA A 396 6.66 -22.60 -5.72
N VAL A 397 7.30 -23.30 -6.66
CA VAL A 397 8.77 -23.44 -6.71
C VAL A 397 9.52 -22.11 -6.86
N GLU A 398 8.95 -21.14 -7.59
CA GLU A 398 9.54 -19.81 -7.78
C GLU A 398 9.42 -19.00 -6.49
N VAL A 399 8.24 -19.01 -5.86
CA VAL A 399 8.00 -18.34 -4.57
C VAL A 399 8.91 -18.90 -3.47
N VAL A 400 8.98 -20.23 -3.35
CA VAL A 400 9.86 -20.90 -2.37
C VAL A 400 11.33 -20.59 -2.64
N THR A 401 11.75 -20.53 -3.90
CA THR A 401 13.12 -20.16 -4.26
C THR A 401 13.46 -18.71 -3.89
N ALA A 402 12.52 -17.79 -4.11
CA ALA A 402 12.67 -16.38 -3.74
C ALA A 402 12.79 -16.24 -2.21
N LEU A 403 11.90 -16.89 -1.45
CA LEU A 403 11.93 -16.89 0.01
C LEU A 403 13.24 -17.46 0.56
N CYS A 404 13.72 -18.60 0.04
CA CYS A 404 15.02 -19.16 0.44
C CYS A 404 16.18 -18.19 0.19
N SER A 405 16.14 -17.48 -0.94
CA SER A 405 17.18 -16.49 -1.29
C SER A 405 17.13 -15.28 -0.36
N ALA A 406 15.93 -14.79 -0.03
CA ALA A 406 15.74 -13.68 0.91
C ALA A 406 16.23 -14.05 2.32
N PHE A 407 15.84 -15.22 2.84
CA PHE A 407 16.28 -15.69 4.16
C PHE A 407 17.81 -15.86 4.23
N ALA A 408 18.43 -16.42 3.19
CA ALA A 408 19.88 -16.52 3.10
C ALA A 408 20.56 -15.15 3.11
N GLY A 409 20.03 -14.17 2.37
CA GLY A 409 20.50 -12.79 2.38
C GLY A 409 20.41 -12.16 3.78
N PHE A 410 19.25 -12.28 4.43
CA PHE A 410 19.04 -11.77 5.79
C PHE A 410 19.99 -12.39 6.81
N ARG A 411 20.27 -13.69 6.69
CA ARG A 411 21.25 -14.38 7.54
C ARG A 411 22.65 -13.80 7.34
N ASP A 412 23.07 -13.63 6.10
CA ASP A 412 24.41 -13.14 5.74
C ASP A 412 24.61 -11.67 6.17
N GLU A 413 23.53 -10.89 6.20
CA GLU A 413 23.49 -9.50 6.66
C GLU A 413 23.34 -9.37 8.19
N GLY A 414 23.09 -10.47 8.92
CA GLY A 414 22.86 -10.46 10.35
C GLY A 414 21.52 -9.84 10.78
N ALA A 415 20.53 -9.83 9.89
CA ALA A 415 19.17 -9.39 10.19
C ALA A 415 18.45 -10.38 11.11
N VAL A 416 17.33 -9.93 11.67
CA VAL A 416 16.45 -10.71 12.55
C VAL A 416 15.08 -10.80 11.92
N VAL A 417 14.59 -12.01 11.69
CA VAL A 417 13.23 -12.24 11.20
C VAL A 417 12.28 -12.40 12.37
N VAL A 418 11.16 -11.70 12.32
CA VAL A 418 10.15 -11.59 13.38
C VAL A 418 8.82 -12.11 12.85
N GLY A 419 8.10 -12.89 13.65
CA GLY A 419 6.72 -13.28 13.34
C GLY A 419 5.93 -13.57 14.61
N HIS A 420 4.65 -13.93 14.46
CA HIS A 420 3.79 -14.29 15.57
C HIS A 420 3.38 -15.75 15.48
N ASN A 421 3.86 -16.57 16.42
CA ASN A 421 3.78 -18.03 16.29
C ASN A 421 4.45 -18.52 14.99
N ILE A 422 5.55 -17.85 14.60
CA ILE A 422 6.31 -18.03 13.36
C ILE A 422 6.81 -19.48 13.13
N VAL A 423 6.80 -20.30 14.18
CA VAL A 423 7.08 -21.74 14.05
C VAL A 423 6.14 -22.43 13.08
N TYR A 424 4.89 -21.97 12.96
CA TYR A 424 3.97 -22.49 11.96
C TYR A 424 4.47 -22.18 10.55
N ASP A 425 4.74 -20.90 10.27
CA ASP A 425 5.14 -20.40 8.96
C ASP A 425 6.43 -21.02 8.46
N LEU A 426 7.43 -21.10 9.34
CA LEU A 426 8.72 -21.72 9.02
C LEU A 426 8.60 -23.23 8.81
N SER A 427 7.64 -23.90 9.45
CA SER A 427 7.39 -25.33 9.22
C SER A 427 6.67 -25.59 7.90
N VAL A 428 5.73 -24.71 7.51
CA VAL A 428 5.13 -24.76 6.17
C VAL A 428 6.18 -24.50 5.11
N LEU A 429 7.02 -23.48 5.29
CA LEU A 429 8.12 -23.17 4.38
C LEU A 429 9.11 -24.33 4.28
N ASP A 430 9.50 -24.96 5.39
CA ASP A 430 10.41 -26.12 5.37
C ASP A 430 9.81 -27.29 4.59
N ALA A 431 8.51 -27.55 4.76
CA ALA A 431 7.81 -28.58 3.99
C ALA A 431 7.76 -28.24 2.48
N GLU A 432 7.54 -26.97 2.13
CA GLU A 432 7.56 -26.50 0.74
C GLU A 432 8.97 -26.55 0.12
N VAL A 433 10.02 -26.21 0.89
CA VAL A 433 11.42 -26.38 0.47
C VAL A 433 11.70 -27.85 0.18
N ARG A 434 11.28 -28.78 1.04
CA ARG A 434 11.45 -30.22 0.78
C ARG A 434 10.70 -30.71 -0.46
N ARG A 435 9.56 -30.09 -0.81
CA ARG A 435 8.79 -30.42 -2.02
C ARG A 435 9.39 -29.84 -3.29
N HIS A 436 9.83 -28.59 -3.25
CA HIS A 436 10.17 -27.82 -4.46
C HIS A 436 11.67 -27.60 -4.66
N ARG A 437 12.45 -27.60 -3.57
CA ARG A 437 13.90 -27.36 -3.52
C ARG A 437 14.60 -28.33 -2.57
N PRO A 438 14.50 -29.66 -2.81
CA PRO A 438 15.12 -30.67 -1.95
C PRO A 438 16.66 -30.60 -1.92
N ASP A 439 17.26 -29.79 -2.78
CA ASP A 439 18.67 -29.42 -2.77
C ASP A 439 19.06 -28.46 -1.65
N LEU A 440 18.08 -27.83 -0.99
CA LEU A 440 18.28 -26.86 0.09
C LEU A 440 17.78 -27.42 1.43
N THR A 441 18.38 -26.93 2.52
CA THR A 441 17.92 -27.19 3.89
C THR A 441 17.57 -25.86 4.56
N LEU A 442 16.29 -25.61 4.86
CA LEU A 442 15.84 -24.30 5.35
C LEU A 442 16.56 -23.88 6.65
N SER A 443 16.81 -24.83 7.55
CA SER A 443 17.48 -24.55 8.83
C SER A 443 18.91 -24.01 8.68
N GLU A 444 19.57 -24.27 7.55
CA GLU A 444 20.87 -23.69 7.23
C GLU A 444 20.74 -22.26 6.68
N LEU A 445 19.57 -21.88 6.16
CA LEU A 445 19.26 -20.57 5.58
C LEU A 445 18.73 -19.55 6.58
N LEU A 446 18.24 -19.99 7.75
CA LEU A 446 17.56 -19.10 8.68
C LEU A 446 18.49 -18.03 9.28
N PRO A 447 18.06 -16.75 9.31
CA PRO A 447 18.65 -15.73 10.17
C PRO A 447 18.27 -15.97 11.64
N ALA A 448 18.64 -15.05 12.52
CA ALA A 448 18.09 -15.05 13.88
C ALA A 448 16.56 -14.85 13.83
N ILE A 449 15.81 -15.64 14.61
CA ILE A 449 14.35 -15.62 14.61
C ILE A 449 13.81 -15.07 15.94
N VAL A 450 12.77 -14.27 15.88
CA VAL A 450 11.98 -13.76 17.02
C VAL A 450 10.51 -14.13 16.81
N ASP A 451 9.95 -14.85 17.76
CA ASP A 451 8.57 -15.29 17.81
C ASP A 451 7.85 -14.56 18.93
N THR A 452 7.05 -13.55 18.57
CA THR A 452 6.36 -12.70 19.55
C THR A 452 5.41 -13.49 20.44
N PHE A 453 4.86 -14.63 19.99
CA PHE A 453 4.03 -15.49 20.84
C PHE A 453 4.84 -16.12 21.98
N VAL A 454 6.07 -16.57 21.68
CA VAL A 454 6.94 -17.19 22.68
C VAL A 454 7.40 -16.15 23.71
N ILE A 455 7.78 -14.96 23.23
CA ILE A 455 8.27 -13.88 24.11
C ILE A 455 7.13 -13.30 24.95
N ASP A 456 5.96 -13.02 24.38
CA ASP A 456 4.76 -12.55 25.12
C ASP A 456 4.40 -13.51 26.27
N ARG A 457 4.49 -14.83 26.04
CA ARG A 457 4.23 -15.85 27.07
C ARG A 457 5.34 -15.99 28.10
N HIS A 458 6.56 -15.59 27.76
CA HIS A 458 7.64 -15.52 28.72
C HIS A 458 7.52 -14.28 29.62
N VAL A 459 7.26 -13.12 29.02
CA VAL A 459 7.17 -11.82 29.72
C VAL A 459 6.01 -11.79 30.70
N ASP A 460 4.82 -12.17 30.26
CA ASP A 460 3.67 -12.34 31.15
C ASP A 460 3.16 -13.77 31.03
N ARG A 461 3.60 -14.67 31.91
CA ARG A 461 3.18 -16.08 31.91
C ARG A 461 1.68 -16.27 32.23
N TYR A 462 1.08 -15.34 32.97
CA TYR A 462 -0.27 -15.50 33.55
C TYR A 462 -1.32 -14.57 32.95
N ARG A 463 -0.98 -13.84 31.86
CA ARG A 463 -1.90 -13.01 31.07
C ARG A 463 -3.21 -13.76 30.82
N LYS A 464 -4.32 -13.16 31.25
CA LYS A 464 -5.66 -13.68 30.99
C LYS A 464 -6.05 -13.41 29.54
N GLY A 465 -6.82 -14.30 28.94
CA GLY A 465 -7.33 -14.14 27.58
C GLY A 465 -6.59 -14.99 26.54
N LYS A 466 -6.95 -14.78 25.28
CA LYS A 466 -6.31 -15.45 24.13
C LYS A 466 -4.95 -14.81 23.85
N ARG A 467 -4.08 -15.57 23.15
CA ARG A 467 -2.80 -15.10 22.60
C ARG A 467 -2.76 -15.31 21.09
N THR A 468 -3.89 -15.02 20.43
CA THR A 468 -3.86 -14.83 18.98
C THR A 468 -3.11 -13.54 18.68
N LEU A 469 -2.71 -13.33 17.42
CA LEU A 469 -2.04 -12.09 17.02
C LEU A 469 -2.88 -10.87 17.41
N THR A 470 -4.18 -10.86 17.10
CA THR A 470 -5.12 -9.81 17.50
C THR A 470 -5.12 -9.52 19.00
N ALA A 471 -5.23 -10.56 19.84
CA ALA A 471 -5.27 -10.41 21.29
C ALA A 471 -3.92 -10.05 21.91
N THR A 472 -2.82 -10.32 21.19
CA THR A 472 -1.47 -9.93 21.59
C THR A 472 -1.20 -8.49 21.16
N ALA A 473 -1.60 -8.09 19.95
CA ALA A 473 -1.56 -6.72 19.48
C ALA A 473 -2.33 -5.79 20.43
N GLU A 474 -3.55 -6.16 20.81
CA GLU A 474 -4.34 -5.43 21.81
C GLU A 474 -3.62 -5.31 23.15
N ALA A 475 -3.05 -6.41 23.66
CA ALA A 475 -2.35 -6.42 24.96
C ALA A 475 -1.08 -5.56 24.96
N TRP A 476 -0.43 -5.41 23.80
CA TRP A 476 0.78 -4.62 23.62
C TRP A 476 0.51 -3.24 23.01
N HIS A 477 -0.76 -2.83 22.90
CA HIS A 477 -1.21 -1.57 22.32
C HIS A 477 -0.70 -1.33 20.88
N VAL A 478 -0.57 -2.40 20.12
CA VAL A 478 -0.19 -2.40 18.71
C VAL A 478 -1.44 -2.45 17.83
N ALA A 479 -1.47 -1.65 16.77
CA ALA A 479 -2.57 -1.67 15.82
C ALA A 479 -2.48 -2.89 14.88
N LEU A 480 -3.58 -3.63 14.76
CA LEU A 480 -3.79 -4.64 13.73
C LEU A 480 -5.11 -4.32 13.02
N LEU A 481 -5.03 -3.92 11.75
CA LEU A 481 -6.16 -3.38 10.99
C LEU A 481 -6.84 -4.42 10.11
N ASP A 482 -6.03 -5.23 9.43
CA ASP A 482 -6.45 -6.25 8.47
C ASP A 482 -5.85 -7.58 8.91
N ALA A 483 -6.38 -8.14 10.02
CA ALA A 483 -5.97 -9.47 10.46
C ALA A 483 -6.26 -10.48 9.35
N HIS A 484 -5.36 -11.45 9.14
CA HIS A 484 -5.44 -12.43 8.04
C HIS A 484 -5.10 -11.86 6.65
N ASP A 485 -4.27 -10.82 6.64
CA ASP A 485 -3.44 -10.41 5.52
C ASP A 485 -1.97 -10.56 5.94
N ALA A 486 -1.17 -11.31 5.17
CA ALA A 486 0.19 -11.63 5.57
C ALA A 486 1.08 -10.39 5.77
N ALA A 487 0.89 -9.30 5.03
CA ALA A 487 1.68 -8.08 5.25
C ALA A 487 1.29 -7.38 6.54
N ALA A 488 -0.02 -7.28 6.81
CA ALA A 488 -0.55 -6.71 8.03
C ALA A 488 -0.15 -7.51 9.28
N ASP A 489 -0.17 -8.85 9.19
CA ASP A 489 0.18 -9.74 10.29
C ASP A 489 1.70 -9.72 10.56
N ALA A 490 2.53 -9.73 9.52
CA ALA A 490 3.98 -9.54 9.62
C ALA A 490 4.36 -8.18 10.23
N ARG A 491 3.64 -7.11 9.86
CA ARG A 491 3.79 -5.77 10.46
C ARG A 491 3.46 -5.79 11.94
N ALA A 492 2.31 -6.35 12.31
CA ALA A 492 1.89 -6.40 13.70
C ALA A 492 2.88 -7.19 14.56
N ALA A 493 3.45 -8.28 14.03
CA ALA A 493 4.52 -9.01 14.72
C ALA A 493 5.78 -8.15 14.95
N LEU A 494 6.20 -7.35 13.97
CA LEU A 494 7.31 -6.41 14.16
C LEU A 494 7.03 -5.41 15.28
N ASP A 495 5.87 -4.76 15.25
CA ASP A 495 5.54 -3.72 16.21
C ASP A 495 5.32 -4.28 17.63
N ILE A 496 4.74 -5.48 17.74
CA ILE A 496 4.68 -6.23 19.01
C ILE A 496 6.10 -6.53 19.52
N SER A 497 7.02 -6.95 18.66
CA SER A 497 8.39 -7.25 19.08
C SER A 497 9.10 -6.02 19.66
N ARG A 498 8.88 -4.84 19.06
CA ARG A 498 9.41 -3.56 19.55
C ARG A 498 8.81 -3.20 20.91
N ALA A 499 7.48 -3.27 21.03
CA ALA A 499 6.79 -3.01 22.29
C ALA A 499 7.25 -3.94 23.43
N ILE A 500 7.47 -5.23 23.12
CA ILE A 500 8.03 -6.20 24.07
C ILE A 500 9.46 -5.83 24.46
N ALA A 501 10.32 -5.47 23.49
CA ALA A 501 11.69 -5.06 23.77
C ALA A 501 11.74 -3.83 24.69
N ASP A 502 10.88 -2.83 24.44
CA ASP A 502 10.78 -1.62 25.27
C ASP A 502 10.34 -1.93 26.71
N SER A 503 9.59 -3.01 26.92
CA SER A 503 9.11 -3.41 28.25
C SER A 503 10.12 -4.21 29.09
N SER A 504 11.19 -4.75 28.48
CA SER A 504 12.13 -5.64 29.16
C SER A 504 13.57 -5.45 28.70
N VAL A 505 14.35 -4.72 29.50
CA VAL A 505 15.79 -4.48 29.28
C VAL A 505 16.59 -5.80 29.20
N GLU A 506 16.19 -6.82 29.96
CA GLU A 506 16.84 -8.14 29.93
C GLU A 506 16.68 -8.81 28.56
N ILE A 507 15.46 -8.81 28.01
CA ILE A 507 15.17 -9.41 26.71
C ILE A 507 15.75 -8.56 25.58
N ALA A 508 15.63 -7.23 25.67
CA ALA A 508 16.16 -6.29 24.68
C ALA A 508 17.68 -6.30 24.62
N GLY A 509 18.38 -6.65 25.72
CA GLY A 509 19.84 -6.71 25.79
C GLY A 509 20.46 -7.95 25.13
N LEU A 510 19.67 -8.94 24.71
CA LEU A 510 20.16 -10.14 24.05
C LEU A 510 20.53 -9.84 22.59
N THR A 511 21.57 -10.48 22.08
CA THR A 511 21.88 -10.52 20.63
C THR A 511 20.94 -11.49 19.89
N GLY A 512 20.86 -11.42 18.57
CA GLY A 512 20.06 -12.33 17.73
C GLY A 512 20.24 -13.82 18.09
N PRO A 513 21.49 -14.35 18.15
CA PRO A 513 21.72 -15.73 18.56
C PRO A 513 21.29 -16.04 20.01
N GLN A 514 21.43 -15.09 20.93
CA GLN A 514 21.05 -15.27 22.33
C GLN A 514 19.53 -15.31 22.51
N ILE A 515 18.78 -14.40 21.88
CA ILE A 515 17.31 -14.42 21.94
C ILE A 515 16.74 -15.66 21.24
N MET A 516 17.38 -16.12 20.17
CA MET A 516 17.00 -17.37 19.49
C MET A 516 17.22 -18.59 20.39
N ALA A 517 18.35 -18.66 21.11
CA ALA A 517 18.61 -19.74 22.07
C ALA A 517 17.62 -19.70 23.25
N ALA A 518 17.37 -18.52 23.81
CA ALA A 518 16.44 -18.34 24.92
C ALA A 518 15.01 -18.77 24.55
N GLN A 519 14.52 -18.40 23.37
CA GLN A 519 13.21 -18.81 22.88
C GLN A 519 13.06 -20.32 22.69
N ARG A 520 14.12 -21.04 22.28
CA ARG A 520 14.10 -22.52 22.24
C ARG A 520 13.81 -23.10 23.62
N ASP A 521 14.47 -22.58 24.65
CA ASP A 521 14.28 -23.06 26.02
C ASP A 521 12.91 -22.66 26.56
N TRP A 522 12.45 -21.44 26.29
CA TRP A 522 11.12 -20.97 26.68
C TRP A 522 10.02 -21.78 26.00
N LYS A 523 10.11 -22.05 24.69
CA LYS A 523 9.13 -22.88 23.97
C LYS A 523 9.05 -24.29 24.56
N ARG A 524 10.20 -24.93 24.81
CA ARG A 524 10.25 -26.27 25.45
C ARG A 524 9.58 -26.27 26.82
N ALA A 525 9.86 -25.26 27.65
CA ALA A 525 9.23 -25.11 28.97
C ALA A 525 7.72 -24.89 28.85
N GLN A 526 7.28 -24.00 27.96
CA GLN A 526 5.87 -23.70 27.71
C GLN A 526 5.09 -24.92 27.19
N ALA A 527 5.71 -25.74 26.35
CA ALA A 527 5.16 -26.99 25.86
C ALA A 527 5.03 -28.04 26.98
N ALA A 528 6.09 -28.22 27.78
CA ALA A 528 6.08 -29.13 28.93
C ALA A 528 5.01 -28.76 29.98
N ASP A 529 4.84 -27.46 30.24
CA ASP A 529 3.78 -26.93 31.12
C ASP A 529 2.38 -27.25 30.58
N LEU A 530 2.15 -26.98 29.29
CA LEU A 530 0.86 -27.23 28.65
C LEU A 530 0.56 -28.74 28.63
N GLN A 531 1.54 -29.57 28.30
CA GLN A 531 1.41 -31.02 28.34
C GLN A 531 1.03 -31.50 29.74
N SER A 532 1.72 -31.03 30.77
CA SER A 532 1.44 -31.37 32.16
C SER A 532 0.04 -30.90 32.58
N PHE A 533 -0.41 -29.74 32.10
CA PHE A 533 -1.77 -29.25 32.32
C PHE A 533 -2.83 -30.12 31.63
N LEU A 534 -2.65 -30.47 30.36
CA LEU A 534 -3.58 -31.33 29.60
C LEU A 534 -3.71 -32.72 30.23
N ARG A 535 -2.60 -33.31 30.69
CA ARG A 535 -2.60 -34.58 31.42
C ARG A 535 -3.38 -34.50 32.72
N ARG A 536 -3.19 -33.42 33.50
CA ARG A 536 -3.99 -33.17 34.72
C ARG A 536 -5.48 -32.94 34.43
N LYS A 537 -5.83 -32.47 33.23
CA LYS A 537 -7.22 -32.26 32.79
C LYS A 537 -7.87 -33.51 32.19
N GLY A 538 -7.18 -34.65 32.18
CA GLY A 538 -7.75 -35.94 31.78
C GLY A 538 -7.24 -36.47 30.43
N ASN A 539 -6.35 -35.75 29.74
CA ASN A 539 -5.70 -36.25 28.52
C ASN A 539 -4.33 -36.87 28.86
N ALA A 540 -4.32 -38.07 29.43
CA ALA A 540 -3.12 -38.73 29.96
C ALA A 540 -2.00 -38.90 28.90
N GLU A 541 -2.38 -39.12 27.65
CA GLU A 541 -1.45 -39.32 26.53
C GLU A 541 -1.08 -38.02 25.80
N ALA A 542 -1.50 -36.85 26.31
CA ALA A 542 -1.17 -35.57 25.68
C ALA A 542 0.34 -35.44 25.46
N VAL A 543 0.72 -35.10 24.24
CA VAL A 543 2.07 -34.69 23.84
C VAL A 543 1.96 -33.32 23.21
N VAL A 544 2.78 -32.37 23.67
CA VAL A 544 2.84 -31.02 23.10
C VAL A 544 4.23 -30.82 22.52
N ASP A 545 4.32 -30.52 21.23
CA ASP A 545 5.60 -30.26 20.58
C ASP A 545 6.24 -28.96 21.14
N GLY A 546 7.50 -29.09 21.53
CA GLY A 546 8.34 -27.99 22.01
C GLY A 546 9.42 -27.56 21.01
N SER A 547 9.37 -28.09 19.78
CA SER A 547 10.32 -27.78 18.71
C SER A 547 10.13 -26.35 18.21
N TRP A 548 11.25 -25.68 17.92
CA TRP A 548 11.31 -24.30 17.46
C TRP A 548 12.72 -24.00 16.91
N PRO A 549 12.89 -23.20 15.83
CA PRO A 549 11.85 -22.44 15.11
C PRO A 549 11.10 -23.23 14.04
N ILE A 550 11.45 -24.50 13.80
CA ILE A 550 10.73 -25.41 12.89
C ILE A 550 10.22 -26.60 13.71
N ALA A 551 8.97 -27.01 13.50
CA ALA A 551 8.34 -28.16 14.13
C ALA A 551 8.84 -29.47 13.51
N VAL A 552 8.85 -30.55 14.29
CA VAL A 552 9.26 -31.88 13.79
C VAL A 552 8.02 -32.63 13.29
N GLU A 553 8.10 -33.22 12.09
CA GLU A 553 6.96 -33.77 11.32
C GLU A 553 6.08 -34.80 12.05
N ASP A 554 6.58 -35.50 13.06
CA ASP A 554 5.91 -36.71 13.56
C ASP A 554 4.74 -36.47 14.54
N ARG A 555 4.48 -35.26 15.06
CA ARG A 555 3.50 -35.10 16.16
C ARG A 555 2.80 -33.74 16.20
N ILE A 556 1.85 -33.53 15.30
CA ILE A 556 0.90 -32.41 15.34
C ILE A 556 -0.52 -32.97 15.54
N ASP A 557 -0.78 -33.65 16.66
CA ASP A 557 -2.16 -33.97 17.04
C ASP A 557 -2.36 -33.75 18.55
N SER A 558 -3.03 -32.66 18.89
CA SER A 558 -3.64 -32.46 20.23
C SER A 558 -4.56 -31.23 20.31
N ARG A 559 -5.51 -31.07 19.38
CA ARG A 559 -6.72 -30.29 19.67
C ARG A 559 -7.95 -31.18 19.56
N PRO A 560 -8.79 -31.30 20.61
CA PRO A 560 -10.04 -32.03 20.48
C PRO A 560 -10.95 -31.31 19.46
N PRO A 561 -11.76 -32.06 18.69
CA PRO A 561 -12.68 -31.46 17.73
C PRO A 561 -13.62 -30.49 18.45
N GLN A 562 -13.70 -29.25 17.97
CA GLN A 562 -14.75 -28.32 18.38
C GLN A 562 -16.09 -28.95 17.99
N GLN A 563 -16.90 -29.30 18.99
CA GLN A 563 -18.29 -29.69 18.77
C GLN A 563 -19.02 -28.53 18.12
N THR A 564 -19.50 -28.74 16.90
CA THR A 564 -20.57 -27.97 16.30
C THR A 564 -21.82 -28.10 17.17
N GLY A 565 -22.40 -26.99 17.60
CA GLY A 565 -23.45 -27.02 18.62
C GLY A 565 -24.26 -25.74 18.79
N ARG A 566 -25.11 -25.49 17.78
CA ARG A 566 -26.31 -24.61 17.73
C ARG A 566 -26.12 -23.11 17.51
#